data_AF-A0A168MH69-F1
#
_entry.id   AF-A0A168MH69-F1
#
_cell.length_a   1.000
_cell.length_b   1.000
_cell.length_c   1.000
_cell.angle_alpha   90.00
_cell.angle_beta   90.00
_cell.angle_gamma   90.00
#
_symmetry.space_group_name_H-M   'P 1'
#
loop_
_entity.id
_entity.type
_entity.pdbx_description
1 polymer ?
#
loop_
_entity_poly.entity_id
_entity_poly.type
_entity_poly.pdbx_seq_one_letter_code
_entity_poly.pdbx_strand_id
1 'polypeptide(L)'
;MAPALSTCINRYQTGFLPGRFIVENGLALKILMEQTSVRGPQHVGMLLDQEKAYDRVHPSYMKNRLSCVLASPLVLPRLSAIGNRVHININGYFTDAVDQQRGLRQRDPLSPLLL
;
A
#
# COMPACT_ATOMS: atom_id res chain seq x y z
N MET A 1 0.30 14.13 4.60
CA MET A 1 1.03 12.84 4.55
C MET A 1 1.58 12.57 3.16
N ALA A 2 0.78 12.65 2.09
CA ALA A 2 1.24 12.35 0.73
C ALA A 2 2.55 13.06 0.28
N PRO A 3 2.78 14.38 0.53
CA PRO A 3 4.03 15.03 0.15
C PRO A 3 5.27 14.52 0.91
N ALA A 4 5.10 14.16 2.19
CA ALA A 4 6.16 13.58 3.00
C ALA A 4 6.44 12.12 2.61
N LEU A 5 5.41 11.38 2.17
CA LEU A 5 5.58 10.02 1.66
C LEU A 5 6.23 10.01 0.27
N SER A 6 5.96 11.01 -0.59
CA SER A 6 6.54 11.06 -1.93
C SER A 6 8.05 11.24 -1.95
N THR A 7 8.66 11.78 -0.89
CA THR A 7 10.12 11.90 -0.75
C THR A 7 10.77 10.61 -0.27
N CYS A 8 10.03 9.74 0.43
CA CYS A 8 10.54 8.48 0.98
C CYS A 8 10.21 7.25 0.12
N ILE A 9 9.14 7.31 -0.67
CA ILE A 9 8.69 6.22 -1.54
C ILE A 9 9.42 6.29 -2.89
N ASN A 10 10.00 5.15 -3.28
CA ASN A 10 10.73 4.98 -4.54
C ASN A 10 9.94 5.55 -5.74
N ARG A 11 10.63 6.27 -6.64
CA ARG A 11 10.07 6.86 -7.87
C ARG A 11 9.30 5.88 -8.77
N TYR A 12 9.60 4.59 -8.72
CA TYR A 12 8.92 3.56 -9.53
C TYR A 12 7.59 3.07 -8.95
N GLN A 13 7.23 3.50 -7.73
CA GLN A 13 5.88 3.33 -7.19
C GLN A 13 4.98 4.41 -7.79
N THR A 14 4.29 4.09 -8.88
CA THR A 14 3.47 5.06 -9.64
C THR A 14 1.99 5.06 -9.25
N GLY A 15 1.57 4.15 -8.37
CA GLY A 15 0.22 4.08 -7.83
C GLY A 15 0.03 4.96 -6.59
N PHE A 16 -1.22 5.41 -6.39
CA PHE A 16 -1.74 6.01 -5.16
C PHE A 16 -1.05 7.26 -4.60
N LEU A 17 -0.05 7.81 -5.29
CA LEU A 17 0.62 9.06 -4.93
C LEU A 17 0.23 10.19 -5.89
N PRO A 18 -0.04 11.41 -5.37
CA PRO A 18 -0.30 12.57 -6.22
C PRO A 18 0.86 12.84 -7.18
N GLY A 19 0.53 13.16 -8.43
CA GLY A 19 1.52 13.45 -9.47
C GLY A 19 2.26 12.22 -10.03
N ARG A 20 1.85 11.00 -9.66
CA ARG A 20 2.35 9.76 -10.26
C ARG A 20 1.20 9.02 -10.95
N PHE A 21 1.46 8.44 -12.12
CA PHE A 21 0.39 7.85 -12.92
C PHE A 21 0.69 6.38 -13.24
N ILE A 22 -0.25 5.50 -12.86
CA ILE A 22 -0.09 4.04 -12.98
C ILE A 22 0.21 3.57 -14.42
N VAL A 23 -0.24 4.32 -15.42
CA VAL A 23 0.00 4.02 -16.84
C VAL A 23 1.49 4.07 -17.20
N GLU A 24 2.30 4.85 -16.47
CA GLU A 24 3.74 4.94 -16.69
C GLU A 24 4.43 3.57 -16.54
N ASN A 25 4.00 2.74 -15.58
CA ASN A 25 4.54 1.38 -15.42
C ASN A 25 4.16 0.47 -16.59
N GLY A 26 2.94 0.59 -17.10
CA GLY A 26 2.49 -0.17 -18.27
C GLY A 26 3.25 0.20 -19.53
N LEU A 27 3.51 1.50 -19.73
CA LEU A 27 4.31 1.99 -20.86
C LEU A 27 5.78 1.51 -20.76
N ALA A 28 6.38 1.61 -19.58
CA ALA A 28 7.74 1.14 -19.34
C ALA A 28 7.86 -0.37 -19.63
N LEU A 29 6.89 -1.17 -19.17
CA LEU A 29 6.85 -2.61 -19.45
C LEU A 29 6.74 -2.89 -20.95
N LYS A 30 5.88 -2.17 -21.67
CA LYS A 30 5.72 -2.31 -23.12
C LYS A 30 7.05 -2.06 -23.87
N ILE A 31 7.74 -0.97 -23.53
CA ILE A 31 9.04 -0.63 -24.13
C ILE A 31 10.07 -1.74 -23.85
N LEU A 32 10.12 -2.26 -22.62
CA LEU A 32 11.02 -3.36 -22.26
C LEU A 32 10.73 -4.64 -23.05
N MET A 33 9.45 -4.96 -23.24
CA MET A 33 9.03 -6.12 -24.05
C MET A 33 9.43 -5.94 -25.53
N GLU A 34 9.21 -4.77 -26.11
CA GLU A 34 9.61 -4.45 -27.49
C GLU A 34 11.13 -4.56 -27.67
N GLN A 35 11.92 -4.00 -26.74
CA GLN A 35 13.39 -4.11 -26.78
C GLN A 35 13.87 -5.56 -26.66
N THR A 36 13.23 -6.36 -25.82
CA THR A 36 13.58 -7.77 -25.64
C THR A 36 13.23 -8.59 -26.89
N SER A 37 12.17 -8.23 -27.60
CA SER A 37 11.80 -8.91 -28.86
C SER A 37 12.84 -8.73 -29.96
N VAL A 38 13.50 -7.57 -30.00
CA VAL A 38 14.55 -7.25 -30.99
C VAL A 38 15.91 -7.83 -30.59
N ARG A 39 16.26 -7.80 -29.30
CA ARG A 39 17.60 -8.16 -28.80
C ARG A 39 17.71 -9.63 -28.36
N GLY A 40 16.59 -10.35 -28.33
CA GLY A 40 16.49 -11.71 -27.82
C GLY A 40 16.29 -11.78 -26.29
N PRO A 41 15.78 -12.90 -25.77
CA PRO A 41 15.43 -13.06 -24.36
C PRO A 41 16.66 -13.22 -23.47
N GLN A 42 17.22 -12.11 -23.01
CA GLN A 42 18.34 -12.09 -22.04
C GLN A 42 17.90 -11.83 -20.60
N HIS A 43 16.61 -11.53 -20.38
CA HIS A 43 16.07 -11.10 -19.10
C HIS A 43 14.83 -11.92 -18.71
N VAL A 44 14.58 -12.01 -17.41
CA VAL A 44 13.37 -12.64 -16.85
C VAL A 44 12.47 -11.54 -16.28
N GLY A 45 11.20 -11.56 -16.67
CA GLY A 45 10.16 -10.74 -16.05
C GLY A 45 9.48 -11.52 -14.92
N MET A 46 9.30 -10.89 -13.77
CA MET A 46 8.56 -11.47 -12.64
C MET A 46 7.31 -10.63 -12.36
N LEU A 47 6.14 -11.26 -12.40
CA LEU A 47 4.90 -10.66 -11.94
C LEU A 47 4.66 -11.11 -10.50
N LEU A 48 4.70 -10.16 -9.58
CA LEU A 48 4.44 -10.38 -8.16
C LEU A 48 3.11 -9.73 -7.80
N ASP A 49 2.23 -10.49 -7.15
CA ASP A 49 0.99 -9.98 -6.57
C ASP A 49 0.90 -10.43 -5.11
N GLN A 50 0.30 -9.58 -4.28
CA GLN A 50 0.10 -9.87 -2.87
C GLN A 50 -1.36 -10.23 -2.60
N GLU A 51 -1.61 -11.51 -2.35
CA GLU A 51 -2.93 -12.00 -1.98
C GLU A 51 -3.44 -11.25 -0.73
N LYS A 52 -4.58 -10.57 -0.86
CA LYS A 52 -5.23 -9.82 0.23
C LYS A 52 -4.30 -8.80 0.89
N ALA A 53 -3.59 -8.01 0.06
CA ALA A 53 -2.60 -7.02 0.51
C ALA A 53 -3.11 -6.11 1.65
N TYR A 54 -4.35 -5.64 1.56
CA TYR A 54 -4.95 -4.82 2.62
C TYR A 54 -5.20 -5.59 3.91
N ASP A 55 -5.61 -6.85 3.85
CA ASP A 55 -6.06 -7.62 5.02
C ASP A 55 -4.88 -8.22 5.82
N ARG A 56 -3.75 -8.45 5.16
CA ARG A 56 -2.60 -9.16 5.75
C ARG A 56 -1.55 -8.25 6.40
N VAL A 57 -1.74 -6.93 6.34
CA VAL A 57 -0.82 -5.95 6.97
C VAL A 57 -0.69 -6.20 8.48
N HIS A 58 0.54 -6.28 8.98
CA HIS A 58 0.79 -6.41 10.41
C HIS A 58 0.81 -5.04 11.12
N PRO A 59 -0.08 -4.77 12.09
CA PRO A 59 -0.23 -3.45 12.71
C PRO A 59 1.07 -2.91 13.33
N SER A 60 1.76 -3.71 14.14
CA SER A 60 3.00 -3.27 14.81
C SER A 60 4.13 -2.95 13.83
N TYR A 61 4.29 -3.77 12.78
CA TYR A 61 5.27 -3.51 11.73
C TYR A 61 4.98 -2.18 11.04
N MET A 62 3.72 -1.94 10.65
CA MET A 62 3.33 -0.71 9.99
C MET A 62 3.54 0.52 10.86
N LYS A 63 3.11 0.46 12.13
CA LYS A 63 3.34 1.55 13.10
C LYS A 63 4.83 1.86 13.24
N ASN A 64 5.68 0.84 13.37
CA ASN A 64 7.13 1.02 13.49
C ASN A 64 7.72 1.67 12.22
N ARG A 65 7.34 1.20 11.03
CA ARG A 65 7.82 1.78 9.76
C ARG A 65 7.41 3.22 9.58
N LEU A 66 6.15 3.56 9.85
CA LEU A 66 5.66 4.94 9.72
C LEU A 66 6.31 5.88 10.73
N SER A 67 6.55 5.42 11.96
CA SER A 67 7.29 6.19 12.96
C SER A 67 8.72 6.49 12.52
N CYS A 68 9.42 5.54 11.91
CA CYS A 68 10.78 5.75 11.39
C CYS A 68 10.81 6.68 10.18
N VAL A 69 9.88 6.51 9.23
CA VAL A 69 9.93 7.21 7.94
C VAL A 69 9.43 8.66 8.04
N LEU A 70 8.36 8.88 8.82
CA LEU A 70 7.73 10.20 8.87
C LEU A 70 8.17 11.03 10.08
N ALA A 71 8.80 10.41 11.10
CA ALA A 71 9.45 11.02 12.26
C ALA A 71 8.78 12.31 12.81
N SER A 72 7.44 12.37 12.75
CA SER A 72 6.67 13.60 12.97
C SER A 72 5.56 13.34 13.99
N PRO A 73 5.38 14.24 14.98
CA PRO A 73 4.28 14.16 15.94
C PRO A 73 2.89 14.14 15.28
N LEU A 74 2.78 14.62 14.04
CA LEU A 74 1.54 14.65 13.26
C LEU A 74 1.09 13.28 12.72
N VAL A 75 1.92 12.25 12.88
CA VAL A 75 1.68 10.89 12.38
C VAL A 75 1.07 10.02 13.47
N LEU A 76 1.46 10.24 14.72
CA LEU A 76 1.01 9.46 15.89
C LEU A 76 -0.52 9.37 16.02
N PRO A 77 -1.30 10.46 15.86
CA PRO A 77 -2.76 10.37 15.93
C PRO A 77 -3.35 9.53 14.80
N ARG A 78 -2.71 9.50 13.62
CA ARG A 78 -3.18 8.73 12.45
C ARG A 78 -2.81 7.25 12.53
N LEU A 79 -1.80 6.89 13.31
CA LEU A 79 -1.47 5.49 13.62
C LEU A 79 -2.53 4.82 14.51
N SER A 80 -3.36 5.60 15.21
CA SER A 80 -4.50 5.07 15.96
C SER A 80 -5.51 4.38 15.05
N ALA A 81 -5.56 4.70 13.74
CA ALA A 81 -6.41 4.02 12.78
C ALA A 81 -6.02 2.55 12.51
N ILE A 82 -4.82 2.13 12.94
CA ILE A 82 -4.24 0.81 12.67
C ILE A 82 -4.35 -0.07 13.92
N GLY A 83 -5.06 -1.19 13.82
CA GLY A 83 -5.25 -2.13 14.94
C GLY A 83 -6.26 -1.64 15.97
N ASN A 84 -7.51 -1.41 15.52
CA ASN A 84 -8.64 -0.96 16.33
C ASN A 84 -9.57 -2.10 16.74
N ARG A 85 -10.49 -1.85 17.67
CA ARG A 85 -11.65 -2.72 17.85
C ARG A 85 -12.69 -2.40 16.78
N VAL A 86 -13.23 -3.44 16.15
CA VAL A 86 -14.20 -3.33 15.06
C VAL A 86 -15.44 -4.13 15.37
N HIS A 87 -16.58 -3.67 14.86
CA HIS A 87 -17.81 -4.46 14.81
C HIS A 87 -17.99 -4.96 13.38
N ILE A 88 -18.25 -6.25 13.23
CA ILE A 88 -18.44 -6.87 11.92
C ILE A 88 -19.93 -6.91 11.64
N ASN A 89 -20.36 -6.35 10.51
CA ASN A 89 -21.74 -6.48 10.04
C ASN A 89 -21.87 -7.78 9.24
N ILE A 90 -22.64 -8.73 9.75
CA ILE A 90 -22.97 -10.00 9.12
C ILE A 90 -24.47 -9.99 8.82
N ASN A 91 -24.84 -9.85 7.55
CA ASN A 91 -26.23 -9.86 7.08
C ASN A 91 -27.16 -8.83 7.78
N GLY A 92 -26.63 -7.65 8.13
CA GLY A 92 -27.38 -6.59 8.80
C GLY A 92 -27.24 -6.58 10.33
N TYR A 93 -26.59 -7.59 10.92
CA TYR A 93 -26.39 -7.70 12.36
C TYR A 93 -24.94 -7.45 12.73
N PHE A 94 -24.70 -6.60 13.73
CA PHE A 94 -23.35 -6.33 14.22
C PHE A 94 -22.93 -7.37 15.27
N THR A 95 -21.69 -7.85 15.17
CA THR A 95 -21.03 -8.62 16.23
C THR A 95 -20.69 -7.72 17.43
N ASP A 96 -20.34 -8.35 18.54
CA ASP A 96 -19.56 -7.67 19.59
C ASP A 96 -18.24 -7.12 19.02
N ALA A 97 -17.66 -6.16 19.73
CA ALA A 97 -16.39 -5.56 19.35
C ALA A 97 -15.26 -6.62 19.37
N VAL A 98 -14.62 -6.82 18.23
CA VAL A 98 -13.47 -7.71 18.09
C VAL A 98 -12.20 -6.93 17.79
N ASP A 99 -11.06 -7.44 18.23
CA ASP A 99 -9.78 -6.79 17.97
C ASP A 99 -9.32 -7.06 16.54
N GLN A 100 -9.06 -5.99 15.78
CA GLN A 100 -8.48 -6.10 14.46
C GLN A 100 -6.98 -6.45 14.59
N GLN A 101 -6.69 -7.74 14.52
CA GLN A 101 -5.33 -8.27 14.63
C GLN A 101 -4.45 -7.90 13.42
N ARG A 102 -5.04 -7.79 12.23
CA ARG A 102 -4.35 -7.50 10.97
C ARG A 102 -5.19 -6.64 10.03
N GLY A 103 -4.48 -6.04 9.10
CA GLY A 103 -5.03 -5.37 7.95
C GLY A 103 -5.25 -3.87 8.13
N LEU A 104 -5.58 -3.25 7.00
CA LEU A 104 -5.99 -1.87 6.85
C LEU A 104 -7.44 -1.83 6.38
N ARG A 105 -8.16 -0.78 6.77
CA ARG A 105 -9.54 -0.60 6.35
C ARG A 105 -9.60 -0.30 4.85
N GLN A 106 -10.21 -1.18 4.07
CA GLN A 106 -10.47 -0.89 2.66
C GLN A 106 -11.46 0.28 2.55
N ARG A 107 -11.30 1.12 1.51
CA ARG A 107 -12.06 2.37 1.29
C ARG A 107 -11.77 3.50 2.29
N ASP A 108 -10.80 3.32 3.18
CA ASP A 108 -10.21 4.45 3.91
C ASP A 108 -9.27 5.22 2.96
N PRO A 109 -9.41 6.54 2.81
CA PRO A 109 -8.52 7.35 1.98
C PRO A 109 -7.03 7.24 2.31
N LEU A 110 -6.68 6.84 3.54
CA LEU A 110 -5.28 6.65 3.95
C LEU A 110 -4.73 5.28 3.54
N SER A 111 -5.55 4.24 3.50
CA SER A 111 -5.08 2.86 3.27
C SER A 111 -4.26 2.67 1.98
N PRO A 112 -4.61 3.28 0.82
CA PRO A 112 -3.80 3.17 -0.39
C PRO A 112 -2.42 3.84 -0.30
N LEU A 113 -2.24 4.81 0.60
CA LEU A 113 -0.95 5.47 0.83
C LEU A 113 -0.02 4.69 1.76
N LEU A 114 -0.56 3.70 2.47
CA LEU A 114 0.15 2.91 3.47
C LEU A 114 0.61 1.54 2.95
N LEU A 115 0.14 1.14 1.77
CA LEU A 115 0.66 -0.01 1.01
C LEU A 115 1.87 0.40 0.17
#